data_AF-A0A015J6D4-F1
#
_entry.id   AF-A0A015J6D4-F1
#
_cell.length_a   1.000
_cell.length_b   1.000
_cell.length_c   1.000
_cell.angle_alpha   90.00
_cell.angle_beta   90.00
_cell.angle_gamma   90.00
#
_symmetry.space_group_name_H-M   'P 1'
#
loop_
_entity.id
_entity.type
_entity.pdbx_description
1 polymer ?
#
loop_
_entity_poly.entity_id
_entity_poly.type
_entity_poly.pdbx_seq_one_letter_code
_entity_poly.pdbx_strand_id
1 'polypeptide(L)'
;MRGKEVSKTHRKRIIGAYLSGIRQRVISTQFGIPTSTVNDIIKKYKETGSTEPKKRSRRPKVLTERDTRALKRIIRTRDWNRFCNSRINRKSFLNRLIENRIKKSNLTPKQFFHSYDLLWS
;
A
#
# COMPACT_ATOMS: atom_id res chain seq x y z
N MET A 1 4.42 18.91 -11.03
CA MET A 1 3.80 18.72 -9.69
C MET A 1 4.71 17.85 -8.83
N ARG A 2 5.00 18.26 -7.59
CA ARG A 2 5.83 17.48 -6.66
C ARG A 2 5.14 16.13 -6.32
N GLY A 3 5.93 15.07 -6.15
CA GLY A 3 5.47 13.73 -5.78
C GLY A 3 4.88 12.86 -6.90
N LYS A 4 4.65 13.42 -8.09
CA LYS A 4 4.17 12.65 -9.26
C LYS A 4 5.34 12.01 -10.00
N GLU A 5 5.16 10.76 -10.44
CA GLU A 5 6.15 10.07 -11.27
C GLU A 5 6.21 10.70 -12.66
N VAL A 6 7.41 10.69 -13.25
CA VAL A 6 7.58 11.02 -14.66
C VAL A 6 6.80 10.01 -15.50
N SER A 7 5.94 10.51 -16.38
CA SER A 7 5.11 9.66 -17.26
C SER A 7 5.96 8.66 -18.06
N LYS A 8 5.38 7.49 -18.35
CA LYS A 8 6.07 6.44 -19.13
C LYS A 8 6.59 6.95 -20.48
N THR A 9 5.83 7.82 -21.14
CA THR A 9 6.20 8.42 -22.43
C THR A 9 7.45 9.30 -22.30
N HIS A 10 7.52 10.15 -21.28
CA HIS A 10 8.70 10.97 -21.01
C HIS A 10 9.92 10.11 -20.64
N ARG A 11 9.75 9.07 -19.81
CA ARG A 11 10.86 8.14 -19.48
C ARG A 11 11.44 7.48 -20.74
N LYS A 12 10.59 6.98 -21.64
CA LYS A 12 11.01 6.38 -22.91
C LYS A 12 11.77 7.38 -23.79
N ARG A 13 11.28 8.62 -23.92
CA ARG A 13 11.93 9.68 -24.70
C ARG A 13 13.31 10.05 -24.15
N ILE A 14 13.44 10.20 -22.83
CA ILE A 14 14.73 10.48 -22.15
C ILE A 14 15.72 9.35 -22.43
N ILE A 15 15.30 8.09 -22.30
CA ILE A 15 16.17 6.93 -22.53
C ILE A 15 16.56 6.83 -24.01
N GLY A 16 15.63 7.08 -24.93
CA GLY A 16 15.93 7.16 -26.37
C GLY A 16 17.00 8.22 -26.68
N ALA A 17 16.82 9.44 -26.16
CA ALA A 17 17.80 10.52 -26.33
C ALA A 17 19.18 10.17 -25.73
N TYR A 18 19.20 9.50 -24.58
CA TYR A 18 20.44 9.01 -23.97
C TYR A 18 21.14 7.95 -24.83
N LEU A 19 20.39 7.00 -25.40
CA LEU A 19 20.93 5.97 -26.30
C LEU A 19 21.46 6.57 -27.61
N SER A 20 20.90 7.69 -28.06
CA SER A 20 21.43 8.47 -29.19
C SER A 20 22.68 9.29 -28.84
N GLY A 21 23.21 9.19 -27.62
CA GLY A 21 24.44 9.88 -27.19
C GLY A 21 24.24 11.33 -26.74
N ILE A 22 22.99 11.79 -26.57
CA ILE A 22 22.72 13.16 -26.15
C ILE A 22 23.10 13.35 -24.68
N ARG A 23 23.80 14.45 -24.38
CA ARG A 23 24.19 14.81 -23.01
C ARG A 23 22.96 15.06 -22.12
N GLN A 24 23.03 14.56 -20.88
CA GLN A 24 21.94 14.62 -19.89
C GLN A 24 21.43 16.04 -19.60
N ARG A 25 22.34 17.03 -19.61
CA ARG A 25 21.99 18.45 -19.45
C ARG A 25 21.11 18.97 -20.61
N VAL A 26 21.39 18.52 -21.84
CA VAL A 26 20.61 18.89 -23.04
C VAL A 26 19.24 18.21 -23.02
N ILE A 27 19.18 16.94 -22.58
CA ILE A 27 17.91 16.23 -22.37
C ILE A 27 17.04 16.97 -21.34
N SER A 28 17.65 17.41 -20.24
CA SER A 28 16.95 18.17 -19.20
C SER A 28 16.31 19.45 -19.73
N THR A 29 17.05 20.26 -20.50
CA THR A 29 16.52 21.49 -21.09
C THR A 29 15.46 21.21 -22.15
N GLN A 30 15.67 20.21 -23.01
CA GLN A 30 14.74 19.85 -24.08
C GLN A 30 13.37 19.36 -23.55
N PHE A 31 13.36 18.59 -22.46
CA PHE A 31 12.14 18.04 -21.89
C PHE A 31 11.59 18.85 -20.70
N GLY A 32 12.27 19.91 -20.25
CA GLY A 32 11.85 20.71 -19.08
C GLY A 32 11.85 19.92 -17.76
N ILE A 33 12.70 18.90 -17.65
CA ILE A 33 12.78 18.01 -16.49
C ILE A 33 14.07 18.29 -15.73
N PRO A 34 14.08 18.35 -14.39
CA PRO A 34 15.31 18.56 -13.62
C PRO A 34 16.40 17.55 -13.97
N THR A 35 17.64 18.02 -14.08
CA THR A 35 18.81 17.19 -14.38
C THR A 35 18.96 16.00 -13.42
N SER A 36 18.69 16.19 -12.13
CA SER A 36 18.69 15.11 -11.14
C SER A 36 17.74 13.98 -11.51
N THR A 37 16.52 14.30 -11.97
CA THR A 37 15.53 13.33 -12.38
C THR A 37 15.96 12.59 -13.65
N VAL A 38 16.58 13.28 -14.61
CA VAL A 38 17.16 12.66 -15.81
C VAL A 38 18.25 11.66 -15.41
N ASN A 39 19.14 12.06 -14.51
CA ASN A 39 20.23 11.21 -14.03
C ASN A 39 19.71 9.97 -13.30
N ASP A 40 18.70 10.11 -12.44
CA ASP A 40 18.07 9.00 -11.74
C ASP A 40 17.40 8.00 -12.69
N ILE A 41 16.76 8.50 -13.75
CA ILE A 41 16.14 7.65 -14.78
C ILE A 41 17.21 6.85 -15.52
N ILE A 42 18.31 7.49 -15.94
CA ILE A 42 19.41 6.85 -16.66
C ILE A 42 20.14 5.85 -15.78
N LYS A 43 20.41 6.21 -14.52
CA LYS A 43 21.03 5.30 -13.54
C LYS A 43 20.20 4.03 -13.38
N LYS A 44 18.88 4.18 -13.17
CA LYS A 44 17.98 3.03 -13.03
C LYS A 44 17.88 2.19 -14.30
N TYR A 45 17.94 2.82 -15.48
CA TYR A 45 17.99 2.12 -16.75
C TYR A 45 19.27 1.29 -16.90
N LYS A 46 20.44 1.83 -16.51
CA LYS A 46 21.70 1.07 -16.49
C LYS A 46 21.65 -0.14 -15.57
N GLU A 47 21.01 -0.01 -14.41
CA GLU A 47 20.90 -1.09 -13.42
C GLU A 47 19.90 -2.19 -13.82
N THR A 48 18.77 -1.81 -14.43
CA THR A 48 17.63 -2.74 -14.63
C THR A 48 17.35 -3.07 -16.10
N GLY A 49 17.90 -2.31 -17.05
CA GLY A 49 17.54 -2.36 -18.48
C GLY A 49 16.09 -1.92 -18.81
N SER A 50 15.27 -1.64 -17.80
CA SER A 50 13.85 -1.33 -17.97
C SER A 50 13.56 0.16 -18.00
N THR A 51 12.70 0.58 -18.92
CA THR A 51 12.16 1.94 -19.01
C THR A 51 10.95 2.16 -18.10
N GLU A 52 10.35 1.07 -17.60
CA GLU A 52 9.14 1.11 -16.81
C GLU A 52 9.41 1.55 -15.36
N PRO A 53 8.53 2.37 -14.76
CA PRO A 53 8.60 2.68 -13.35
C PRO A 53 8.38 1.40 -12.53
N LYS A 54 9.24 1.16 -11.54
CA LYS A 54 9.07 0.05 -10.60
C LYS A 54 7.77 0.25 -9.81
N LYS A 55 6.95 -0.81 -9.74
CA LYS A 55 5.78 -0.83 -8.88
C LYS A 55 6.21 -0.52 -7.45
N ARG A 56 5.62 0.51 -6.85
CA ARG A 56 5.90 0.86 -5.44
C ARG A 56 5.46 -0.31 -4.56
N SER A 57 6.37 -0.76 -3.69
CA SER A 57 6.02 -1.73 -2.66
C SER A 57 5.01 -1.08 -1.73
N ARG A 58 3.93 -1.82 -1.46
CA ARG A 58 3.01 -1.47 -0.37
C ARG A 58 3.51 -2.11 0.91
N ARG A 59 3.16 -1.52 2.04
CA ARG A 59 3.36 -2.17 3.34
C ARG A 59 2.63 -3.52 3.32
N PRO A 60 3.27 -4.63 3.73
CA PRO A 60 2.61 -5.93 3.81
C PRO A 60 1.39 -5.83 4.73
N LYS A 61 0.30 -6.50 4.35
CA LYS A 61 -0.91 -6.55 5.16
C LYS A 61 -0.62 -7.36 6.43
N VAL A 62 -1.09 -6.85 7.57
CA VAL A 62 -0.97 -7.54 8.87
C VAL A 62 -1.83 -8.80 8.90
N LEU A 63 -3.00 -8.76 8.26
CA LEU A 63 -3.93 -9.88 8.22
C LEU A 63 -3.62 -10.77 7.03
N THR A 64 -3.52 -12.06 7.29
CA THR A 64 -3.46 -13.06 6.23
C THR A 64 -4.84 -13.21 5.58
N GLU A 65 -4.89 -13.81 4.39
CA GLU A 65 -6.15 -14.10 3.71
C GLU A 65 -7.06 -15.05 4.52
N ARG A 66 -6.48 -15.87 5.40
CA ARG A 66 -7.24 -16.72 6.32
C ARG A 66 -7.91 -15.89 7.41
N ASP A 67 -7.17 -14.92 7.97
CA ASP A 67 -7.68 -14.03 9.02
C ASP A 67 -8.78 -13.12 8.49
N THR A 68 -8.64 -12.59 7.28
CA THR A 68 -9.67 -11.77 6.64
C THR A 68 -10.96 -12.57 6.41
N ARG A 69 -10.87 -13.83 5.99
CA ARG A 69 -12.05 -14.71 5.85
C ARG A 69 -12.70 -15.02 7.18
N ALA A 70 -11.92 -15.31 8.22
CA ALA A 70 -12.43 -15.55 9.57
C ALA A 70 -13.17 -14.32 10.11
N LEU A 71 -12.57 -13.14 9.95
CA LEU A 71 -13.18 -11.86 10.34
C LEU A 71 -14.49 -11.60 9.58
N LYS A 72 -14.52 -11.80 8.26
CA LYS A 72 -15.74 -11.66 7.46
C LYS A 72 -16.87 -12.57 7.94
N ARG A 73 -16.58 -13.81 8.36
CA ARG A 73 -17.61 -14.71 8.92
C ARG A 73 -18.15 -14.19 10.26
N ILE A 74 -17.26 -13.68 11.12
CA ILE A 74 -17.65 -13.11 12.42
C ILE A 74 -18.57 -11.91 12.21
N ILE A 75 -18.23 -11.01 11.30
CA ILE A 75 -19.04 -9.82 11.02
C ILE A 75 -20.42 -10.19 10.43
N ARG A 76 -20.51 -11.26 9.65
CA ARG A 76 -21.78 -11.73 9.06
C ARG A 76 -22.68 -12.50 10.05
N THR A 77 -22.20 -12.85 11.25
CA THR A 77 -23.05 -13.52 12.24
C THR A 77 -24.04 -12.55 12.90
N ARG A 78 -25.27 -13.01 13.19
CA ARG A 78 -26.34 -12.22 13.85
C ARG A 78 -25.88 -11.54 15.15
N ASP A 79 -24.93 -12.14 15.86
CA ASP A 79 -24.35 -11.61 17.08
C ASP A 79 -23.62 -10.27 16.89
N TRP A 80 -23.05 -10.03 15.70
CA TRP A 80 -22.34 -8.79 15.38
C TRP A 80 -23.30 -7.59 15.25
N ASN A 81 -24.44 -7.79 14.58
CA ASN A 81 -25.50 -6.77 14.49
C ASN A 81 -26.17 -6.48 15.85
N ARG A 82 -26.24 -7.49 16.73
CA ARG A 82 -26.73 -7.33 18.12
C ARG A 82 -25.74 -6.54 18.97
N PHE A 83 -24.44 -6.76 18.76
CA PHE A 83 -23.34 -6.06 19.43
C PHE A 83 -23.33 -4.56 19.11
N CYS A 84 -23.40 -4.18 17.83
CA CYS A 84 -23.40 -2.77 17.39
C CYS A 84 -24.61 -1.95 17.88
N ASN A 85 -25.75 -2.60 18.13
CA ASN A 85 -27.00 -1.95 18.53
C ASN A 85 -27.26 -1.94 20.06
N SER A 86 -26.34 -2.45 20.88
CA SER A 86 -26.55 -2.56 22.34
C SER A 86 -25.86 -1.44 23.14
N ARG A 87 -26.60 -0.80 24.05
CA ARG A 87 -26.16 0.24 24.99
C ARG A 87 -25.50 -0.36 26.25
N ILE A 88 -24.85 -1.52 26.13
CA ILE A 88 -24.17 -2.20 27.25
C ILE A 88 -22.69 -1.81 27.21
N ASN A 89 -22.11 -1.57 28.39
CA ASN A 89 -20.77 -1.02 28.60
C ASN A 89 -19.73 -1.73 27.72
N ARG A 90 -19.38 -1.11 26.58
CA ARG A 90 -18.69 -1.75 25.44
C ARG A 90 -17.36 -2.39 25.82
N LYS A 91 -16.67 -1.86 26.84
CA LYS A 91 -15.33 -2.31 27.25
C LYS A 91 -15.34 -3.67 27.94
N SER A 92 -16.25 -3.94 28.88
CA SER A 92 -16.21 -5.18 29.68
C SER A 92 -16.63 -6.41 28.89
N PHE A 93 -17.63 -6.27 28.03
CA PHE A 93 -18.13 -7.36 27.19
C PHE A 93 -17.21 -7.66 26.00
N LEU A 94 -16.59 -6.62 25.40
CA LEU A 94 -15.54 -6.80 24.40
C LEU A 94 -14.35 -7.54 25.00
N ASN A 95 -13.84 -7.14 26.16
CA ASN A 95 -12.73 -7.84 26.80
C ASN A 95 -13.06 -9.32 27.05
N ARG A 96 -14.27 -9.63 27.52
CA ARG A 96 -14.71 -11.02 27.75
C ARG A 96 -14.83 -11.85 26.47
N LEU A 97 -15.29 -11.28 25.36
CA LEU A 97 -15.38 -11.99 24.08
C LEU A 97 -14.04 -12.08 23.35
N ILE A 98 -13.23 -11.03 23.44
CA ILE A 98 -11.85 -10.97 22.95
C ILE A 98 -11.03 -12.05 23.66
N GLU A 99 -11.05 -12.13 24.99
CA GLU A 99 -10.33 -13.16 25.76
C GLU A 99 -10.77 -14.58 25.41
N ASN A 100 -12.07 -14.84 25.26
CA ASN A 100 -12.58 -16.19 24.96
C ASN A 100 -12.43 -16.59 23.49
N ARG A 101 -12.38 -15.63 22.55
CA ARG A 101 -12.33 -15.89 21.11
C ARG A 101 -10.91 -15.73 20.51
N ILE A 102 -10.04 -14.92 21.14
CA ILE A 102 -8.58 -14.93 20.94
C ILE A 102 -7.95 -16.20 21.53
N LYS A 103 -8.43 -16.73 22.65
CA LYS A 103 -8.01 -18.08 23.07
C LYS A 103 -8.31 -19.17 22.03
N LYS A 104 -9.27 -18.93 21.12
CA LYS A 104 -9.61 -19.81 19.98
C LYS A 104 -8.96 -19.42 18.64
N SER A 105 -8.31 -18.26 18.54
CA SER A 105 -7.66 -17.78 17.32
C SER A 105 -6.37 -17.06 17.68
N ASN A 106 -5.23 -17.40 17.06
CA ASN A 106 -3.90 -16.86 17.41
C ASN A 106 -3.69 -15.35 17.10
N LEU A 107 -4.73 -14.53 17.13
CA LEU A 107 -4.71 -13.10 16.86
C LEU A 107 -4.62 -12.30 18.17
N THR A 108 -3.76 -11.30 18.22
CA THR A 108 -3.66 -10.39 19.36
C THR A 108 -4.81 -9.36 19.37
N PRO A 109 -5.19 -8.81 20.54
CA PRO A 109 -6.25 -7.79 20.63
C PRO A 109 -6.02 -6.59 19.70
N LYS A 110 -4.76 -6.17 19.53
CA LYS A 110 -4.37 -5.05 18.65
C LYS A 110 -4.63 -5.34 17.17
N GLN A 111 -4.42 -6.59 16.73
CA GLN A 111 -4.72 -7.01 15.35
C GLN A 111 -6.23 -7.04 15.07
N PHE A 112 -7.04 -7.36 16.09
CA PHE A 112 -8.50 -7.33 15.99
C PHE A 112 -9.02 -5.90 15.77
N PHE A 113 -8.59 -4.92 16.57
CA PHE A 113 -9.03 -3.52 16.43
C PHE A 113 -8.61 -2.90 15.08
N HIS A 114 -7.37 -3.09 14.65
CA HIS A 114 -6.89 -2.55 13.36
C HIS A 114 -7.65 -3.14 12.15
N SER A 115 -8.16 -4.37 12.27
CA SER A 115 -8.98 -4.99 11.22
C SER A 115 -10.34 -4.33 11.05
N TYR A 116 -10.86 -3.74 12.13
CA TYR A 116 -12.18 -3.12 12.19
C TYR A 116 -12.18 -1.74 11.52
N ASP A 117 -11.15 -0.94 11.78
CA ASP A 117 -10.95 0.38 11.16
C ASP A 117 -10.78 0.29 9.63
N LEU A 118 -10.20 -0.80 9.13
CA LEU A 118 -9.99 -1.04 7.70
C LEU A 118 -11.25 -1.45 6.92
N LEU A 119 -12.35 -1.79 7.60
CA LEU A 119 -13.61 -2.18 6.97
C LEU A 119 -14.62 -1.03 6.87
N TRP A 120 -14.30 0.13 7.44
CA TRP A 120 -15.13 1.34 7.47
C TRP A 120 -14.39 2.56 6.86
N SER A 121 -13.57 2.33 5.83
CA SER A 121 -12.96 3.33 4.92
C SER A 121 -13.09 2.84 3.48
#